data_AF-S4RB76-F1
#
_entry.id   AF-S4RB76-F1
#
_cell.length_a   1.000
_cell.length_b   1.000
_cell.length_c   1.000
_cell.angle_alpha   90.00
_cell.angle_beta   90.00
_cell.angle_gamma   90.00
#
_symmetry.space_group_name_H-M   'P 1'
#
loop_
_entity.id
_entity.type
_entity.pdbx_description
1 polymer ?
#
loop_
_entity_poly.entity_id
_entity_poly.type
_entity_poly.pdbx_seq_one_letter_code
_entity_poly.pdbx_strand_id
1 'polypeptide(L)'
;PDSTEDEFANYQTTADFGYEFNREGQLRSTRDGSCFKYNFYGSGSRDQRRYEALGEVITEHVYELLVKEYGLEKHYVPVEAINDNEPFSFIFMSPGALQQEKLLLLVHGSGVVRAGQWARRLIINDCLDSGTQIPYIKRAMKEGYGVVVLNPNDNRIDGGRLE
;
A
#
# COMPACT_ATOMS: atom_id res chain seq x y z
N PRO A 1 31.19 -3.72 -17.02
CA PRO A 1 29.90 -4.06 -17.66
C PRO A 1 28.95 -4.59 -16.57
N ASP A 2 28.52 -3.69 -15.69
CA ASP A 2 27.43 -3.95 -14.76
C ASP A 2 26.14 -3.73 -15.54
N SER A 3 25.47 -4.81 -15.94
CA SER A 3 24.09 -4.72 -16.39
C SER A 3 23.25 -4.41 -15.16
N THR A 4 23.05 -3.11 -14.92
CA THR A 4 22.20 -2.52 -13.88
C THR A 4 20.71 -2.71 -14.18
N GLU A 5 20.27 -3.93 -14.43
CA GLU A 5 18.85 -4.25 -14.30
C GLU A 5 18.54 -4.31 -12.80
N ASP A 6 17.52 -3.57 -12.37
CA ASP A 6 17.05 -3.63 -10.99
C ASP A 6 16.58 -5.07 -10.72
N GLU A 7 17.36 -5.79 -9.91
CA GLU A 7 17.19 -7.23 -9.62
C GLU A 7 15.76 -7.60 -9.20
N PHE A 8 15.04 -6.65 -8.59
CA PHE A 8 13.69 -6.85 -8.09
C PHE A 8 12.60 -6.27 -9.02
N ALA A 9 12.95 -5.71 -10.19
CA ALA A 9 12.00 -5.08 -11.11
C ALA A 9 10.87 -6.00 -11.57
N ASN A 10 11.15 -7.30 -11.69
CA ASN A 10 10.17 -8.29 -12.13
C ASN A 10 9.32 -8.87 -10.99
N TYR A 11 9.54 -8.45 -9.73
CA TYR A 11 8.83 -8.99 -8.57
C TYR A 11 7.54 -8.20 -8.39
N GLN A 12 6.40 -8.91 -8.40
CA GLN A 12 5.07 -8.29 -8.41
C GLN A 12 4.27 -8.62 -7.14
N THR A 13 4.67 -9.66 -6.41
CA THR A 13 3.96 -10.18 -5.24
C THR A 13 4.90 -10.46 -4.08
N THR A 14 4.38 -10.48 -2.86
CA THR A 14 5.18 -10.83 -1.67
C THR A 14 5.76 -12.25 -1.78
N ALA A 15 5.08 -13.13 -2.52
CA ALA A 15 5.51 -14.49 -2.79
C ALA A 15 6.79 -14.54 -3.65
N ASP A 16 6.99 -13.59 -4.57
CA ASP A 16 8.24 -13.47 -5.35
C ASP A 16 9.45 -13.21 -4.43
N PHE A 17 9.23 -12.49 -3.32
CA PHE A 17 10.23 -12.30 -2.26
C PHE A 17 10.34 -13.48 -1.28
N GLY A 18 9.53 -14.53 -1.44
CA GLY A 18 9.48 -15.69 -0.56
C GLY A 18 8.67 -15.47 0.72
N TYR A 19 7.71 -14.54 0.72
CA TYR A 19 6.87 -14.23 1.87
C TYR A 19 5.39 -14.30 1.56
N GLU A 20 4.58 -14.50 2.59
CA GLU A 20 3.13 -14.39 2.56
C GLU A 20 2.61 -13.74 3.84
N PHE A 21 1.42 -13.16 3.79
CA PHE A 21 0.71 -12.74 5.00
C PHE A 21 -0.05 -13.93 5.58
N ASN A 22 0.24 -14.28 6.83
CA ASN A 22 -0.49 -15.34 7.52
C ASN A 22 -1.89 -14.86 7.96
N ARG A 23 -2.64 -15.74 8.64
CA ARG A 23 -4.00 -15.43 9.14
C ARG A 23 -4.05 -14.30 10.18
N GLU A 24 -2.93 -14.00 10.84
CA GLU A 24 -2.79 -12.90 11.79
C GLU A 24 -2.33 -11.60 11.08
N GLY A 25 -2.23 -11.62 9.75
CA GLY A 25 -1.76 -10.47 8.96
C GLY A 25 -0.27 -10.19 9.09
N GLN A 26 0.53 -11.15 9.55
CA GLN A 26 1.98 -11.00 9.71
C GLN A 26 2.69 -11.48 8.45
N LEU A 27 3.69 -10.73 7.98
CA LEU A 27 4.54 -11.16 6.88
C LEU A 27 5.51 -12.26 7.36
N ARG A 28 5.43 -13.43 6.73
CA ARG A 28 6.18 -14.64 7.13
C ARG A 28 6.79 -15.33 5.92
N SER A 29 7.98 -15.87 6.08
CA SER A 29 8.68 -16.64 5.05
C SER A 29 7.88 -17.89 4.71
N THR A 30 7.68 -18.15 3.43
CA THR A 30 6.94 -19.32 2.94
C THR A 30 7.70 -20.63 3.16
N ARG A 31 9.00 -20.56 3.49
CA ARG A 31 9.86 -21.75 3.69
C ARG A 31 9.84 -22.27 5.12
N ASP A 32 9.88 -21.36 6.09
CA ASP A 32 10.13 -21.68 7.49
C ASP A 32 9.27 -20.89 8.48
N GLY A 33 8.37 -20.02 7.98
CA GLY A 33 7.51 -19.18 8.82
C GLY A 33 8.25 -18.08 9.58
N SER A 34 9.53 -17.80 9.27
CA SER A 34 10.29 -16.77 9.97
C SER A 34 9.92 -15.35 9.53
N CYS A 35 10.19 -14.35 10.38
CA CYS A 35 9.98 -12.93 10.08
C CYS A 35 10.92 -12.44 8.97
N PHE A 36 10.57 -11.30 8.36
CA PHE A 36 11.44 -10.62 7.41
C PHE A 36 12.83 -10.31 8.01
N LYS A 37 13.89 -10.63 7.25
CA LYS A 37 15.27 -10.31 7.60
C LYS A 37 15.80 -9.24 6.64
N TYR A 38 16.14 -8.08 7.18
CA TYR A 38 16.68 -6.96 6.40
C TYR A 38 18.09 -7.28 5.86
N ASN A 39 19.04 -7.64 6.72
CA ASN A 39 20.42 -7.97 6.32
C ASN A 39 20.51 -9.40 5.76
N PHE A 40 19.86 -9.65 4.62
CA PHE A 40 19.75 -10.98 4.02
C PHE A 40 20.94 -11.29 3.12
N TYR A 41 21.42 -10.31 2.35
CA TYR A 41 22.54 -10.48 1.44
C TYR A 41 23.89 -10.04 2.03
N GLY A 42 23.91 -9.44 3.22
CA GLY A 42 25.13 -8.88 3.78
C GLY A 42 25.58 -7.60 3.08
N SER A 43 24.70 -6.96 2.29
CA SER A 43 25.03 -5.81 1.46
C SER A 43 23.95 -4.75 1.62
N GLY A 44 24.27 -3.68 2.36
CA GLY A 44 23.29 -2.64 2.70
C GLY A 44 22.59 -2.03 1.48
N SER A 45 23.30 -1.84 0.37
CA SER A 45 22.71 -1.33 -0.87
C SER A 45 21.69 -2.29 -1.48
N ARG A 46 22.00 -3.59 -1.52
CA ARG A 46 21.10 -4.61 -2.08
C ARG A 46 19.92 -4.90 -1.15
N ASP A 47 20.17 -4.97 0.15
CA ASP A 47 19.15 -5.16 1.18
C ASP A 47 18.17 -3.98 1.22
N GLN A 48 18.65 -2.75 1.02
CA GLN A 48 17.81 -1.57 0.88
C GLN A 48 16.91 -1.64 -0.37
N ARG A 49 17.46 -1.98 -1.54
CA ARG A 49 16.65 -2.14 -2.77
C ARG A 49 15.58 -3.23 -2.60
N ARG A 50 15.92 -4.36 -1.98
CA ARG A 50 14.95 -5.42 -1.66
C ARG A 50 13.83 -4.92 -0.76
N TYR A 51 14.17 -4.16 0.28
CA TYR A 51 13.20 -3.61 1.22
C TYR A 51 12.25 -2.60 0.54
N GLU A 52 12.79 -1.75 -0.34
CA GLU A 52 12.00 -0.79 -1.11
C GLU A 52 11.06 -1.48 -2.09
N ALA A 53 11.56 -2.43 -2.89
CA ALA A 53 10.76 -3.19 -3.85
C ALA A 53 9.65 -4.00 -3.16
N LEU A 54 9.95 -4.65 -2.03
CA LEU A 54 8.94 -5.32 -1.21
C LEU A 54 7.88 -4.33 -0.70
N GLY A 55 8.27 -3.11 -0.35
CA GLY A 55 7.37 -2.06 0.10
C GLY A 55 6.38 -1.58 -0.96
N GLU A 56 6.80 -1.52 -2.23
CA GLU A 56 5.90 -1.19 -3.35
C GLU A 56 4.90 -2.33 -3.60
N VAL A 57 5.35 -3.58 -3.58
CA VAL A 57 4.45 -4.74 -3.71
C VAL A 57 3.45 -4.84 -2.55
N ILE A 58 3.86 -4.53 -1.32
CA ILE A 58 2.95 -4.45 -0.17
C ILE A 58 1.91 -3.34 -0.36
N THR A 59 2.28 -2.23 -1.00
CA THR A 59 1.33 -1.15 -1.30
C THR A 59 0.21 -1.65 -2.20
N GLU A 60 0.54 -2.35 -3.28
CA GLU A 60 -0.46 -2.92 -4.18
C GLU A 60 -1.33 -3.97 -3.45
N HIS A 61 -0.72 -4.83 -2.63
CA HIS A 61 -1.48 -5.77 -1.80
C HIS A 61 -2.48 -5.08 -0.86
N VAL A 62 -2.09 -3.97 -0.21
CA VAL A 62 -3.00 -3.20 0.64
C VAL A 62 -4.15 -2.61 -0.19
N TYR A 63 -3.88 -2.08 -1.39
CA TYR A 63 -4.95 -1.60 -2.28
C TYR A 63 -5.92 -2.71 -2.67
N GLU A 64 -5.41 -3.91 -2.96
CA GLU A 64 -6.25 -5.07 -3.25
C GLU A 64 -7.15 -5.42 -2.06
N LEU A 65 -6.62 -5.41 -0.84
CA LEU A 65 -7.40 -5.65 0.37
C LEU A 65 -8.50 -4.59 0.55
N LEU A 66 -8.17 -3.30 0.38
CA LEU A 66 -9.14 -2.21 0.49
C LEU A 66 -10.33 -2.41 -0.44
N VAL A 67 -10.08 -2.83 -1.69
CA VAL A 67 -11.13 -3.03 -2.69
C VAL A 67 -11.84 -4.37 -2.50
N LYS A 68 -11.11 -5.48 -2.50
CA LYS A 68 -11.67 -6.83 -2.57
C LYS A 68 -12.26 -7.29 -1.24
N GLU A 69 -11.59 -7.00 -0.13
CA GLU A 69 -12.00 -7.49 1.20
C GLU A 69 -12.83 -6.47 1.98
N TYR A 70 -12.53 -5.18 1.81
CA TYR A 70 -13.21 -4.10 2.54
C TYR A 70 -14.21 -3.31 1.69
N GLY A 71 -14.31 -3.59 0.39
CA GLY A 71 -15.35 -3.06 -0.49
C GLY A 71 -15.22 -1.58 -0.80
N LEU A 72 -14.03 -0.98 -0.64
CA LEU A 72 -13.82 0.42 -1.02
C LEU A 72 -13.70 0.55 -2.54
N GLU A 73 -14.17 1.67 -3.05
CA GLU A 73 -14.10 2.04 -4.46
C GLU A 73 -12.92 2.99 -4.70
N LYS A 74 -12.15 2.75 -5.76
CA LYS A 74 -11.07 3.64 -6.19
C LYS A 74 -11.64 4.74 -7.09
N HIS A 75 -11.44 6.00 -6.70
CA HIS A 75 -11.91 7.19 -7.42
C HIS A 75 -10.71 8.05 -7.83
N TYR A 76 -10.61 8.39 -9.12
CA TYR A 76 -9.54 9.25 -9.63
C TYR A 76 -9.79 10.72 -9.33
N VAL A 77 -8.71 11.47 -9.10
CA VAL A 77 -8.72 12.90 -8.81
C VAL A 77 -7.66 13.60 -9.66
N PRO A 78 -8.01 14.63 -10.45
CA PRO A 78 -9.38 15.13 -10.67
C PRO A 78 -10.27 14.11 -11.41
N VAL A 79 -11.59 14.21 -11.24
CA VAL A 79 -12.57 13.30 -11.87
C VAL A 79 -12.47 13.33 -13.40
N GLU A 80 -12.02 14.45 -13.95
CA GLU A 80 -11.91 14.73 -15.39
C GLU A 80 -10.56 14.32 -16.01
N ALA A 81 -9.67 13.63 -15.27
CA ALA A 81 -8.31 13.26 -15.69
C ALA A 81 -8.21 12.27 -16.88
N ILE A 82 -9.20 12.23 -17.76
CA ILE A 82 -9.35 11.30 -18.88
C ILE A 82 -8.59 11.79 -20.14
N ASN A 83 -7.94 12.97 -20.10
CA ASN A 83 -7.16 13.51 -21.21
C ASN A 83 -5.65 13.53 -20.88
N ASP A 84 -4.84 12.98 -21.79
CA ASP A 84 -3.51 12.36 -21.59
C ASP A 84 -2.32 13.22 -21.06
N ASN A 85 -2.54 14.35 -20.38
CA ASN A 85 -1.43 15.19 -19.86
C ASN A 85 -1.71 15.92 -18.54
N GLU A 86 -2.81 15.62 -17.83
CA GLU A 86 -3.08 16.25 -16.53
C GLU A 86 -2.52 15.40 -15.38
N PRO A 87 -1.85 16.00 -14.38
CA PRO A 87 -1.47 15.29 -13.16
C PRO A 87 -2.69 14.71 -12.46
N PHE A 88 -2.64 13.42 -12.13
CA PHE A 88 -3.73 12.74 -11.46
C PHE A 88 -3.24 11.87 -10.31
N SER A 89 -4.19 11.55 -9.43
CA SER A 89 -4.04 10.61 -8.33
C SER A 89 -5.35 9.85 -8.16
N PHE A 90 -5.49 9.14 -7.05
CA PHE A 90 -6.73 8.49 -6.67
C PHE A 90 -6.91 8.47 -5.15
N ILE A 91 -8.16 8.33 -4.73
CA ILE A 91 -8.57 8.11 -3.35
C ILE A 91 -9.40 6.83 -3.27
N PHE A 92 -9.56 6.26 -2.08
CA PHE A 92 -10.53 5.19 -1.86
C PHE A 92 -11.70 5.70 -1.05
N MET A 93 -12.92 5.25 -1.37
CA MET A 93 -14.13 5.64 -0.68
C MET A 93 -14.97 4.41 -0.35
N SER A 94 -15.60 4.37 0.82
CA SER A 94 -16.63 3.35 1.08
C SER A 94 -17.85 3.59 0.19
N PRO A 95 -18.63 2.55 -0.16
CA PRO A 95 -19.85 2.72 -0.95
C PRO A 95 -20.79 3.72 -0.30
N GLY A 96 -21.22 4.71 -1.07
CA GLY A 96 -22.11 5.77 -0.59
C GLY A 96 -21.50 6.68 0.49
N ALA A 97 -20.17 6.82 0.56
CA ALA A 97 -19.48 7.57 1.63
C ALA A 97 -20.03 9.00 1.80
N LEU A 98 -20.28 9.70 0.69
CA LEU A 98 -20.73 11.10 0.72
C LEU A 98 -22.22 11.27 1.05
N GLN A 99 -22.97 10.16 1.12
CA GLN A 99 -24.38 10.14 1.50
C GLN A 99 -24.57 9.87 3.00
N GLN A 100 -23.50 9.53 3.73
CA GLN A 100 -23.55 9.29 5.16
C GLN A 100 -23.54 10.60 5.95
N GLU A 101 -24.21 10.61 7.11
CA GLU A 101 -24.22 11.77 8.01
C GLU A 101 -22.84 12.06 8.60
N LYS A 102 -22.05 11.00 8.84
CA LYS A 102 -20.71 11.08 9.43
C LYS A 102 -19.68 10.60 8.41
N LEU A 103 -18.61 11.36 8.25
CA LEU A 103 -17.51 11.04 7.34
C LEU A 103 -16.20 10.94 8.12
N LEU A 104 -15.44 9.86 7.91
CA LEU A 104 -14.08 9.70 8.39
C LEU A 104 -13.11 9.90 7.23
N LEU A 105 -12.23 10.89 7.35
CA LEU A 105 -11.12 11.13 6.43
C LEU A 105 -9.83 10.53 7.01
N LEU A 106 -9.18 9.64 6.26
CA LEU A 106 -7.91 9.02 6.64
C LEU A 106 -6.78 9.56 5.77
N VAL A 107 -5.79 10.15 6.42
CA VAL A 107 -4.62 10.76 5.79
C VAL A 107 -3.37 10.17 6.43
N HIS A 108 -2.51 9.56 5.62
CA HIS A 108 -1.22 9.04 6.09
C HIS A 108 -0.16 10.15 6.16
N GLY A 109 0.95 9.86 6.84
CA GLY A 109 2.10 10.77 6.91
C GLY A 109 2.82 10.96 5.57
N SER A 110 3.78 11.89 5.54
CA SER A 110 4.60 12.17 4.35
C SER A 110 5.59 11.04 4.02
N GLY A 111 6.11 11.07 2.78
CA GLY A 111 7.18 10.19 2.30
C GLY A 111 6.68 9.01 1.46
N VAL A 112 7.23 7.84 1.73
CA VAL A 112 7.05 6.60 0.93
C VAL A 112 5.79 5.80 1.30
N VAL A 113 4.97 6.31 2.22
CA VAL A 113 3.70 5.69 2.63
C VAL A 113 2.60 6.09 1.65
N ARG A 114 1.64 5.20 1.41
CA ARG A 114 0.54 5.37 0.47
C ARG A 114 -0.82 5.12 1.12
N ALA A 115 -1.90 5.43 0.41
CA ALA A 115 -3.26 5.23 0.90
C ALA A 115 -3.46 3.85 1.54
N GLY A 116 -4.17 3.82 2.67
CA GLY A 116 -4.40 2.59 3.44
C GLY A 116 -3.28 2.21 4.41
N GLN A 117 -2.13 2.90 4.42
CA GLN A 117 -0.98 2.52 5.25
C GLN A 117 -0.63 3.58 6.31
N TRP A 118 -0.15 3.13 7.46
CA TRP A 118 0.51 3.98 8.46
C TRP A 118 2.03 3.94 8.32
N ALA A 119 2.60 2.74 8.18
CA ALA A 119 4.04 2.57 8.03
C ALA A 119 4.41 1.20 7.45
N ARG A 120 5.19 1.19 6.36
CA ARG A 120 5.75 -0.04 5.76
C ARG A 120 6.53 -0.89 6.78
N ARG A 121 7.29 -0.23 7.66
CA ARG A 121 8.06 -0.90 8.72
C ARG A 121 7.17 -1.72 9.66
N LEU A 122 5.99 -1.20 10.01
CA LEU A 122 5.06 -1.92 10.88
C LEU A 122 4.42 -3.10 10.14
N ILE A 123 4.00 -2.90 8.88
CA ILE A 123 3.45 -3.99 8.05
C ILE A 123 4.43 -5.16 7.92
N ILE A 124 5.71 -4.85 7.66
CA ILE A 124 6.75 -5.86 7.42
C ILE A 124 7.17 -6.59 8.69
N ASN A 125 7.31 -5.86 9.82
CA ASN A 125 7.92 -6.43 11.03
C ASN A 125 6.91 -6.83 12.11
N ASP A 126 5.69 -6.33 12.05
CA ASP A 126 4.62 -6.63 13.00
C ASP A 126 3.44 -7.28 12.27
N CYS A 127 2.47 -6.49 11.77
CA CYS A 127 1.34 -7.01 11.02
C CYS A 127 0.60 -5.93 10.21
N LEU A 128 -0.34 -6.36 9.36
CA LEU A 128 -1.26 -5.48 8.64
C LEU A 128 -2.06 -4.60 9.58
N ASP A 129 -2.57 -5.11 10.70
CA ASP A 129 -3.44 -4.34 11.59
C ASP A 129 -2.73 -3.13 12.20
N SER A 130 -1.48 -3.27 12.67
CA SER A 130 -0.73 -2.15 13.24
C SER A 130 -0.15 -1.22 12.17
N GLY A 131 0.16 -1.77 10.98
CA GLY A 131 0.81 -1.04 9.91
C GLY A 131 -0.14 -0.35 8.91
N THR A 132 -1.44 -0.64 8.97
CA THR A 132 -2.44 -0.12 8.01
C THR A 132 -3.58 0.63 8.68
N GLN A 133 -4.33 1.35 7.86
CA GLN A 133 -5.53 2.07 8.25
C GLN A 133 -6.76 1.14 8.33
N ILE A 134 -6.62 -0.13 7.93
CA ILE A 134 -7.71 -1.11 7.81
C ILE A 134 -8.54 -1.27 9.10
N PRO A 135 -7.95 -1.37 10.32
CA PRO A 135 -8.76 -1.49 11.53
C PRO A 135 -9.70 -0.29 11.76
N TYR A 136 -9.25 0.90 11.39
CA TYR A 136 -10.04 2.13 11.47
C TYR A 136 -11.17 2.13 10.45
N ILE A 137 -10.87 1.73 9.21
CA ILE A 137 -11.86 1.58 8.12
C ILE A 137 -12.96 0.61 8.55
N LYS A 138 -12.59 -0.60 9.00
CA LYS A 138 -13.54 -1.62 9.48
C LYS A 138 -14.43 -1.09 10.60
N ARG A 139 -13.83 -0.39 11.57
CA ARG A 139 -14.58 0.16 12.70
C ARG A 139 -15.55 1.25 12.27
N ALA A 140 -15.09 2.19 11.45
CA ALA A 140 -15.89 3.31 10.97
C ALA A 140 -17.09 2.84 10.13
N MET A 141 -16.86 1.92 9.19
CA MET A 141 -17.95 1.34 8.37
C MET A 141 -18.96 0.59 9.25
N LYS A 142 -18.51 -0.16 10.26
CA LYS A 142 -19.39 -0.83 11.24
C LYS A 142 -20.26 0.17 12.03
N GLU A 143 -19.77 1.38 12.27
CA GLU A 143 -20.48 2.44 12.99
C GLU A 143 -21.31 3.37 12.08
N GLY A 144 -21.43 3.03 10.79
CA GLY A 144 -22.23 3.78 9.82
C GLY A 144 -21.58 5.07 9.32
N TYR A 145 -20.24 5.18 9.39
CA TYR A 145 -19.53 6.30 8.78
C TYR A 145 -19.29 6.03 7.30
N GLY A 146 -19.35 7.08 6.48
CA GLY A 146 -18.66 7.10 5.21
C GLY A 146 -17.16 7.20 5.46
N VAL A 147 -16.36 6.51 4.66
CA VAL A 147 -14.89 6.52 4.80
C VAL A 147 -14.27 7.03 3.51
N VAL A 148 -13.30 7.93 3.63
CA VAL A 148 -12.44 8.38 2.53
C VAL A 148 -10.99 8.22 2.94
N VAL A 149 -10.23 7.48 2.13
CA VAL A 149 -8.81 7.24 2.29
C VAL A 149 -8.05 8.04 1.24
N LEU A 150 -7.30 9.04 1.69
CA LEU A 150 -6.57 9.95 0.82
C LEU A 150 -5.19 9.39 0.47
N ASN A 151 -4.67 9.78 -0.71
CA ASN A 151 -3.36 9.36 -1.21
C ASN A 151 -2.43 10.55 -1.51
N PRO A 152 -2.18 11.45 -0.54
CA PRO A 152 -1.46 12.71 -0.78
C PRO A 152 -0.01 12.57 -1.29
N ASN A 153 0.58 11.37 -1.21
CA ASN A 153 1.95 11.13 -1.71
C ASN A 153 1.97 10.44 -3.09
N ASP A 154 0.82 10.13 -3.69
CA ASP A 154 0.75 9.59 -5.05
C ASP A 154 0.59 10.74 -6.04
N ASN A 155 1.71 11.36 -6.36
CA ASN A 155 1.80 12.40 -7.38
C ASN A 155 2.24 11.73 -8.68
N ARG A 156 1.42 11.79 -9.74
CA ARG A 156 1.75 11.20 -11.04
C ARG A 156 1.66 12.22 -12.17
N ILE A 157 2.61 12.16 -13.10
CA ILE A 157 2.63 12.88 -14.38
C ILE A 157 2.97 11.87 -15.49
N ASP A 158 2.21 11.87 -16.58
CA ASP A 158 2.40 10.98 -17.74
C ASP A 158 2.49 9.48 -17.34
N GLY A 159 1.72 9.07 -16.32
CA GLY A 159 1.73 7.71 -15.78
C GLY A 159 2.92 7.38 -14.86
N GLY A 160 3.95 8.23 -14.82
CA GLY A 160 5.11 8.12 -13.94
C GLY A 160 4.88 8.80 -12.58
N ARG A 161 5.45 8.25 -11.51
CA ARG A 161 5.41 8.85 -10.17
C ARG A 161 6.43 10.00 -10.10
N LEU A 162 6.01 11.16 -9.58
CA LEU A 162 6.93 12.24 -9.23
C LEU A 162 7.67 11.85 -7.94
N GLU A 163 8.99 11.76 -8.02
CA GLU A 163 9.88 11.55 -6.87
C GLU A 163 10.29 12.86 -6.19
#